data_AF-A0A2I1HQ20-F1
#
_entry.id   AF-A0A2I1HQ20-F1
#
_cell.length_a   1.000
_cell.length_b   1.000
_cell.length_c   1.000
_cell.angle_alpha   90.00
_cell.angle_beta   90.00
_cell.angle_gamma   90.00
#
_symmetry.space_group_name_H-M   'P 1'
#
loop_
_entity.id
_entity.type
_entity.pdbx_description
1 polymer ?
#
loop_
_entity_poly.entity_id
_entity_poly.type
_entity_poly.pdbx_seq_one_letter_code
_entity_poly.pdbx_strand_id
1 'polypeptide(L)'
;MEMQRQNSIRYSVVSTTIEVSKHIEIGKLIGRKGRNLKPIAEKTGTHIHVIDNTNPAQIEIKIIKGRVGNSSPGKRIDEAKFQIDKLLKDIETRNQIKDIEKEEKNVRFSDNGNRQHATVATPRNHKDDALKEERKRFKRKTPYKKRQSRNKENSRSNAPVNHMHYN
;
A
#
# COMPACT_ATOMS: atom_id res chain seq x y z
N MET A 1 -22.46 33.21 25.89
CA MET A 1 -22.52 33.02 24.42
C MET A 1 -21.15 33.16 23.73
N GLU A 2 -20.27 34.05 24.19
CA GLU A 2 -18.96 34.30 23.55
C GLU A 2 -18.01 33.09 23.55
N MET A 3 -17.93 32.36 24.67
CA MET A 3 -17.11 31.15 24.79
C MET A 3 -17.52 30.04 23.80
N GLN A 4 -18.82 29.89 23.52
CA GLN A 4 -19.31 28.91 22.52
C GLN A 4 -18.88 29.29 21.10
N ARG A 5 -18.93 30.58 20.74
CA ARG A 5 -18.45 31.07 19.43
C ARG A 5 -16.94 30.89 19.28
N GLN A 6 -16.16 31.22 20.31
CA GLN A 6 -14.70 31.04 20.30
C GLN A 6 -14.30 29.57 20.14
N ASN A 7 -15.00 28.66 20.83
CA ASN A 7 -14.79 27.22 20.68
C ASN A 7 -15.16 26.72 19.27
N SER A 8 -16.26 27.21 18.70
CA SER A 8 -16.66 26.85 17.32
C SER A 8 -15.62 27.27 16.28
N ILE A 9 -14.98 28.44 16.46
CA ILE A 9 -13.93 28.91 15.54
C ILE A 9 -12.66 28.08 15.71
N ARG A 10 -12.24 27.83 16.96
CA ARG A 10 -11.05 27.03 17.28
C ARG A 10 -11.14 25.62 16.72
N TYR A 11 -12.28 24.95 16.84
CA TYR A 11 -12.48 23.59 16.34
C TYR A 11 -13.09 23.52 14.94
N SER A 12 -13.10 24.63 14.19
CA SER A 12 -13.55 24.59 12.80
C SER A 12 -12.69 23.65 11.97
N VAL A 13 -13.36 22.88 11.12
CA VAL A 13 -12.73 21.95 10.17
C VAL A 13 -12.49 22.69 8.86
N VAL A 14 -11.27 22.59 8.34
CA VAL A 14 -10.96 22.96 6.97
C VAL A 14 -10.86 21.68 6.17
N SER A 15 -11.52 21.63 5.02
CA SER A 15 -11.44 20.50 4.11
C SER A 15 -11.22 20.95 2.68
N THR A 16 -10.64 20.07 1.89
CA THR A 16 -10.56 20.19 0.43
C THR A 16 -10.75 18.82 -0.21
N THR A 17 -11.21 18.80 -1.44
CA THR A 17 -11.46 17.59 -2.21
C THR A 17 -10.66 17.58 -3.50
N ILE A 18 -10.14 16.42 -3.88
CA ILE A 18 -9.41 16.19 -5.13
C ILE A 18 -10.15 15.10 -5.90
N GLU A 19 -10.41 15.34 -7.18
CA GLU A 19 -11.02 14.33 -8.05
C GLU A 19 -9.99 13.31 -8.52
N VAL A 20 -10.38 12.04 -8.52
CA VAL A 20 -9.55 10.93 -9.00
C VAL A 20 -9.98 10.56 -10.41
N SER A 21 -9.02 10.54 -11.34
CA SER A 21 -9.28 10.12 -12.72
C SER A 21 -9.90 8.71 -12.78
N LYS A 22 -10.90 8.52 -13.65
CA LYS A 22 -11.63 7.25 -13.80
C LYS A 22 -10.73 6.06 -14.17
N HIS A 23 -9.57 6.33 -14.77
CA HIS A 23 -8.59 5.33 -15.19
C HIS A 23 -7.68 4.85 -14.04
N ILE A 24 -7.81 5.45 -12.85
CA ILE A 24 -7.02 5.08 -11.68
C ILE A 24 -7.85 4.16 -10.79
N GLU A 25 -7.36 2.95 -10.59
CA GLU A 25 -7.94 2.03 -9.61
C GLU A 25 -7.71 2.55 -8.18
N ILE A 26 -8.79 2.70 -7.41
CA ILE A 26 -8.76 3.17 -6.02
C ILE A 26 -7.84 2.31 -5.13
N GLY A 27 -7.82 0.99 -5.36
CA GLY A 27 -6.92 0.09 -4.64
C GLY A 27 -5.44 0.41 -4.84
N LYS A 28 -5.04 0.86 -6.04
CA LYS A 28 -3.67 1.30 -6.35
C LYS A 28 -3.34 2.64 -5.68
N LEU A 29 -4.32 3.55 -5.66
CA LEU A 29 -4.21 4.84 -4.97
C LEU A 29 -3.98 4.66 -3.46
N ILE A 30 -4.85 3.88 -2.79
CA ILE A 30 -4.74 3.61 -1.34
C ILE A 30 -3.46 2.82 -1.03
N GLY A 31 -3.16 1.82 -1.86
CA GLY A 31 -2.08 0.86 -1.66
C GLY A 31 -2.42 -0.17 -0.57
N ARG A 32 -1.70 -1.30 -0.58
CA ARG A 32 -1.91 -2.38 0.40
C ARG A 32 -1.80 -1.85 1.83
N LYS A 33 -2.85 -2.01 2.64
CA LYS A 33 -2.97 -1.48 4.01
C LYS A 33 -2.81 0.04 4.12
N GLY A 34 -3.17 0.79 3.07
CA GLY A 34 -3.05 2.25 3.07
C GLY A 34 -1.62 2.77 2.93
N ARG A 35 -0.67 1.94 2.48
CA ARG A 35 0.77 2.30 2.44
C ARG A 35 1.11 3.54 1.62
N ASN A 36 0.22 4.00 0.73
CA ASN A 36 0.46 5.20 -0.05
C ASN A 36 -0.12 6.45 0.62
N LEU A 37 -1.37 6.38 1.11
CA LEU A 37 -2.06 7.55 1.70
C LEU A 37 -1.73 7.75 3.18
N LYS A 38 -1.48 6.68 3.94
CA LYS A 38 -1.21 6.74 5.38
C LYS A 38 0.04 7.58 5.71
N PRO A 39 1.20 7.41 5.02
CA PRO A 39 2.37 8.24 5.29
C PRO A 39 2.13 9.73 4.99
N ILE A 40 1.31 10.04 3.97
CA ILE A 40 0.98 11.43 3.61
C ILE A 40 0.14 12.05 4.73
N ALA A 41 -0.89 11.33 5.20
CA ALA A 41 -1.74 11.75 6.31
C ALA A 41 -0.91 11.98 7.58
N GLU A 42 0.00 11.05 7.92
CA GLU A 42 0.86 11.15 9.10
C GLU A 42 1.84 12.33 9.01
N LYS A 43 2.54 12.47 7.87
CA LYS A 43 3.53 13.52 7.66
C LYS A 43 2.92 14.92 7.71
N THR A 44 1.75 15.10 7.10
CA THR A 44 1.04 16.39 7.06
C THR A 44 0.12 16.58 8.26
N GLY A 45 -0.09 15.53 9.06
CA GLY A 45 -1.06 15.44 10.15
C GLY A 45 -2.52 15.71 9.71
N THR A 46 -2.84 15.48 8.45
CA THR A 46 -4.19 15.62 7.90
C THR A 46 -4.95 14.30 8.02
N HIS A 47 -6.27 14.34 7.93
CA HIS A 47 -7.08 13.14 7.76
C HIS A 47 -7.45 13.03 6.28
N ILE A 48 -7.07 11.93 5.66
CA ILE A 48 -7.30 11.68 4.24
C ILE A 48 -8.35 10.58 4.13
N HIS A 49 -9.47 10.88 3.50
CA HIS A 49 -10.57 9.96 3.25
C HIS A 49 -10.76 9.78 1.76
N VAL A 50 -10.96 8.54 1.32
CA VAL A 50 -11.32 8.24 -0.07
C VAL A 50 -12.82 8.03 -0.11
N ILE A 51 -13.48 8.76 -1.00
CA ILE A 51 -14.91 8.76 -1.27
C ILE A 51 -15.07 8.06 -2.62
N ASP A 52 -15.39 6.77 -2.58
CA ASP A 52 -15.48 5.89 -3.76
C ASP A 52 -16.93 5.70 -4.25
N ASN A 53 -17.91 6.25 -3.55
CA ASN A 53 -19.32 6.26 -3.93
C ASN A 53 -19.70 7.40 -4.89
N THR A 54 -18.73 8.23 -5.32
CA THR A 54 -18.93 9.29 -6.32
C THR A 54 -18.29 8.89 -7.66
N ASN A 55 -18.79 9.46 -8.77
CA ASN A 55 -18.21 9.26 -10.10
C ASN A 55 -17.92 10.62 -10.76
N PRO A 56 -16.64 11.06 -10.84
CA PRO A 56 -15.43 10.36 -10.41
C PRO A 56 -15.32 10.22 -8.88
N ALA A 57 -14.51 9.25 -8.43
CA ALA A 57 -14.18 9.11 -7.02
C ALA A 57 -13.39 10.32 -6.53
N GLN A 58 -13.47 10.63 -5.23
CA GLN A 58 -12.83 11.81 -4.65
C GLN A 58 -11.95 11.46 -3.46
N ILE A 59 -10.95 12.30 -3.20
CA ILE A 59 -10.13 12.25 -1.99
C ILE A 59 -10.42 13.51 -1.20
N GLU A 60 -10.89 13.35 0.02
CA GLU A 60 -11.14 14.44 0.94
C GLU A 60 -9.99 14.54 1.96
N ILE A 61 -9.43 15.75 2.09
CA ILE A 61 -8.38 16.08 3.05
C ILE A 61 -8.98 16.99 4.10
N LYS A 62 -8.95 16.57 5.37
CA LYS A 62 -9.53 17.27 6.52
C LYS A 62 -8.48 17.64 7.56
N ILE A 63 -8.60 18.83 8.12
CA ILE A 63 -7.79 19.30 9.25
C ILE A 63 -8.64 20.11 10.22
N ILE A 64 -8.41 19.92 11.53
CA ILE A 64 -9.06 20.71 12.59
C ILE A 64 -8.14 21.89 12.91
N LYS A 65 -8.62 23.14 12.78
CA LYS A 65 -7.78 24.33 12.97
C LYS A 65 -7.09 24.40 14.34
N GLY A 66 -7.79 23.95 15.38
CA GLY A 66 -7.31 23.99 16.77
C GLY A 66 -6.32 22.89 17.13
N ARG A 67 -6.01 21.94 16.21
CA ARG A 67 -4.93 20.98 16.46
C ARG A 67 -3.58 21.63 16.24
N VAL A 68 -2.75 21.62 17.29
CA VAL A 68 -1.36 22.04 17.23
C VAL A 68 -0.61 21.21 16.18
N GLY A 69 0.15 21.88 15.33
CA GLY A 69 1.01 21.26 14.33
C GLY A 69 2.15 22.20 13.97
N ASN A 70 3.17 21.67 13.30
CA ASN A 70 4.40 22.39 12.99
C ASN A 70 4.22 23.52 11.95
N SER A 71 3.02 23.61 11.34
CA SER A 71 2.68 24.59 10.30
C SER A 71 1.18 24.91 10.32
N SER A 72 0.79 26.00 9.64
CA SER A 72 -0.60 26.43 9.59
C SER A 72 -1.49 25.40 8.87
N PRO A 73 -2.80 25.33 9.20
CA PRO A 73 -3.70 24.36 8.58
C PRO A 73 -3.72 24.41 7.05
N GLY A 74 -3.64 25.61 6.46
CA GLY A 74 -3.57 25.79 5.01
C GLY A 74 -2.32 25.14 4.40
N LYS A 75 -1.12 25.46 4.93
CA LYS A 75 0.14 24.88 4.45
C LYS A 75 0.15 23.35 4.49
N ARG A 76 -0.50 22.77 5.50
CA ARG A 76 -0.60 21.30 5.68
C ARG A 76 -1.53 20.68 4.64
N ILE A 77 -2.65 21.34 4.34
CA ILE A 77 -3.55 20.93 3.25
C ILE A 77 -2.82 21.01 1.91
N ASP A 78 -2.13 22.13 1.63
CA ASP A 78 -1.42 22.33 0.37
C ASP A 78 -0.32 21.27 0.18
N GLU A 79 0.44 20.97 1.23
CA GLU A 79 1.45 19.91 1.19
C GLU A 79 0.82 18.52 0.96
N ALA A 80 -0.30 18.22 1.62
CA ALA A 80 -1.00 16.95 1.43
C ALA A 80 -1.54 16.82 0.01
N LYS A 81 -2.14 17.89 -0.52
CA LYS A 81 -2.64 17.97 -1.90
C LYS A 81 -1.52 17.74 -2.89
N PHE A 82 -0.40 18.44 -2.76
CA PHE A 82 0.77 18.27 -3.63
C PHE A 82 1.28 16.81 -3.64
N GLN A 83 1.35 16.15 -2.48
CA GLN A 83 1.79 14.76 -2.40
C GLN A 83 0.79 13.78 -3.05
N ILE A 84 -0.51 14.04 -2.91
CA ILE A 84 -1.56 13.24 -3.56
C ILE A 84 -1.53 13.43 -5.07
N ASP A 85 -1.41 14.67 -5.57
CA ASP A 85 -1.33 14.96 -7.00
C ASP A 85 -0.12 14.27 -7.64
N LYS A 86 1.03 14.29 -6.95
CA LYS A 86 2.21 13.54 -7.37
C LYS A 86 1.95 12.04 -7.44
N LEU A 87 1.30 11.46 -6.42
CA LEU A 87 0.96 10.04 -6.40
C LEU A 87 0.01 9.65 -7.54
N LEU A 88 -1.01 10.47 -7.83
CA LEU A 88 -1.94 10.23 -8.94
C LEU A 88 -1.21 10.19 -10.28
N LYS A 89 -0.33 11.17 -10.51
CA LYS A 89 0.52 11.23 -11.71
C LYS A 89 1.45 10.01 -11.84
N ASP A 90 2.05 9.58 -10.74
CA ASP A 90 2.92 8.40 -10.71
C ASP A 90 2.14 7.09 -11.02
N ILE A 91 0.86 7.01 -10.65
CA ILE A 91 0.02 5.84 -10.98
C ILE A 91 -0.39 5.87 -12.44
N GLU A 92 -0.77 7.03 -12.95
CA GLU A 92 -1.20 7.21 -14.34
C GLU A 92 -0.07 6.87 -15.33
N THR A 93 1.13 7.40 -15.11
CA THR A 93 2.32 7.08 -15.91
C THR A 93 2.65 5.58 -15.93
N ARG A 94 2.53 4.90 -14.78
CA ARG A 94 2.75 3.43 -14.69
C ARG A 94 1.68 2.61 -15.41
N ASN A 95 0.46 3.12 -15.55
CA ASN A 95 -0.57 2.45 -16.32
C ASN A 95 -0.27 2.56 -17.82
N GLN A 96 0.10 3.75 -18.32
CA GLN A 96 0.46 3.98 -19.72
C GLN A 96 1.62 3.09 -20.20
N ILE A 97 2.70 2.97 -19.41
CA ILE A 97 3.86 2.13 -19.76
C ILE A 97 3.47 0.65 -19.92
N LYS A 98 2.56 0.15 -19.06
CA LYS A 98 2.13 -1.26 -19.13
C LYS A 98 1.32 -1.57 -20.37
N ASP A 99 0.59 -0.60 -20.90
CA ASP A 99 -0.19 -0.81 -22.10
C ASP A 99 0.72 -0.90 -23.33
N ILE A 100 1.80 -0.12 -23.38
CA ILE A 100 2.86 -0.22 -24.40
C ILE A 100 3.60 -1.57 -24.32
N GLU A 101 4.02 -2.01 -23.13
CA GLU A 101 4.74 -3.29 -22.98
C GLU A 101 3.90 -4.54 -23.31
N LYS A 102 2.57 -4.45 -23.16
CA LYS A 102 1.66 -5.54 -23.55
C LYS A 102 1.56 -5.67 -25.06
N GLU A 103 1.54 -4.55 -25.79
CA GLU A 103 1.56 -4.57 -27.26
C GLU A 103 2.85 -5.18 -27.79
N GLU A 104 4.02 -4.81 -27.25
CA GLU A 104 5.31 -5.37 -27.69
C GLU A 104 5.43 -6.89 -27.44
N LYS A 105 4.87 -7.39 -26.34
CA LYS A 105 4.87 -8.83 -26.05
C LYS A 105 3.93 -9.61 -26.96
N ASN A 106 2.83 -9.01 -27.41
CA ASN A 106 1.91 -9.65 -28.35
C ASN A 106 2.52 -9.77 -29.77
N VAL A 107 3.39 -8.83 -30.18
CA VAL A 107 4.09 -8.89 -31.48
C VAL A 107 5.10 -10.05 -31.54
N ARG A 108 5.74 -10.42 -30.42
CA ARG A 108 6.77 -11.48 -30.41
C ARG A 108 6.25 -12.92 -30.56
N PHE A 109 4.94 -13.16 -30.43
CA PHE A 109 4.37 -14.51 -30.51
C PHE A 109 3.57 -14.79 -31.79
N SER A 110 3.47 -13.83 -32.72
CA SER A 110 2.73 -14.00 -33.98
C SER A 110 3.55 -14.58 -35.13
N ASP A 111 4.79 -15.04 -34.91
CA ASP A 111 5.56 -15.74 -35.93
C ASP A 111 5.12 -17.22 -35.98
N ASN A 112 3.96 -17.44 -36.62
CA ASN A 112 3.43 -18.77 -36.92
C ASN A 112 4.26 -19.39 -38.05
N GLY A 113 5.47 -19.83 -37.69
CA GLY A 113 6.36 -20.60 -38.55
C GLY A 113 5.75 -21.96 -38.89
N ASN A 114 5.29 -22.06 -40.13
CA ASN A 114 4.77 -23.27 -40.77
C ASN A 114 5.68 -24.49 -40.51
N ARG A 115 5.07 -25.56 -40.00
CA ARG A 115 5.70 -26.85 -39.73
C ARG A 115 5.77 -27.64 -41.04
N GLN A 116 6.95 -27.78 -41.63
CA GLN A 116 7.21 -28.84 -42.61
C GLN A 116 8.33 -29.76 -42.13
N HIS A 117 7.94 -31.02 -41.94
CA HIS A 117 8.83 -32.16 -41.79
C HIS A 117 9.71 -32.29 -43.04
N ALA A 118 11.03 -32.30 -42.87
CA ALA A 118 11.95 -32.93 -43.80
C ALA A 118 13.17 -33.46 -43.04
N THR A 119 13.21 -34.78 -42.94
CA THR A 119 14.32 -35.63 -42.51
C THR A 119 15.54 -35.45 -43.40
N VAL A 120 16.71 -35.01 -42.88
CA VAL A 120 18.03 -35.45 -43.37
C VAL A 120 19.07 -35.37 -42.23
N ALA A 121 19.94 -36.37 -42.22
CA ALA A 121 20.87 -36.82 -41.19
C ALA A 121 21.93 -35.84 -40.66
N THR A 122 22.32 -36.10 -39.41
CA THR A 122 23.52 -35.63 -38.69
C THR A 122 24.82 -36.10 -39.38
N PRO A 123 25.99 -35.49 -39.10
CA PRO A 123 26.86 -36.16 -38.12
C PRO A 123 27.62 -35.25 -37.13
N ARG A 124 27.69 -35.82 -35.92
CA ARG A 124 28.59 -35.66 -34.77
C ARG A 124 29.86 -34.81 -34.95
N ASN A 125 30.14 -33.98 -33.95
CA ASN A 125 31.41 -34.03 -33.22
C ASN A 125 31.21 -33.78 -31.72
N HIS A 126 31.76 -34.68 -30.91
CA HIS A 126 31.89 -34.60 -29.45
C HIS A 126 32.75 -33.41 -29.04
N LYS A 127 32.31 -32.67 -28.02
CA LYS A 127 33.13 -32.40 -26.83
C LYS A 127 32.22 -32.40 -25.61
N ASP A 128 32.50 -33.34 -24.73
CA ASP A 128 31.95 -33.40 -23.38
C ASP A 128 32.37 -32.14 -22.63
N ASP A 129 31.40 -31.34 -22.21
CA ASP A 129 31.55 -30.50 -21.03
C ASP A 129 30.25 -30.59 -20.22
N ALA A 130 30.28 -31.53 -19.29
CA ALA A 130 29.28 -31.72 -18.27
C ALA A 130 29.28 -30.50 -17.33
N LEU A 131 28.36 -29.57 -17.54
CA LEU A 131 27.89 -28.69 -16.46
C LEU A 131 26.38 -28.80 -16.34
N LYS A 132 26.01 -29.66 -15.39
CA LYS A 132 24.66 -29.86 -14.88
C LYS A 132 23.98 -28.52 -14.65
N GLU A 133 22.80 -28.44 -15.24
CA GLU A 133 21.67 -27.61 -14.82
C GLU A 133 21.60 -27.52 -13.28
N GLU A 134 21.94 -26.35 -12.71
CA GLU A 134 21.53 -26.03 -11.35
C GLU A 134 20.73 -24.72 -11.37
N ARG A 135 19.41 -24.89 -11.51
CA ARG A 135 18.42 -23.89 -11.14
C ARG A 135 18.66 -23.48 -9.68
N LYS A 136 19.40 -22.39 -9.45
CA LYS A 136 19.50 -21.73 -8.15
C LYS A 136 18.15 -21.09 -7.81
N ARG A 137 17.19 -21.91 -7.37
CA ARG A 137 16.06 -21.48 -6.56
C ARG A 137 16.65 -20.94 -5.25
N PHE A 138 16.76 -19.62 -5.15
CA PHE A 138 17.00 -18.94 -3.87
C PHE A 138 15.82 -19.25 -2.94
N LYS A 139 15.88 -20.38 -2.23
CA LYS A 139 15.03 -20.64 -1.08
C LYS A 139 15.49 -19.68 0.02
N ARG A 140 14.85 -18.52 0.09
CA ARG A 140 14.91 -17.67 1.29
C ARG A 140 14.42 -18.54 2.45
N LYS A 141 15.36 -18.99 3.28
CA LYS A 141 15.08 -19.65 4.56
C LYS A 141 14.26 -18.67 5.40
N THR A 142 13.00 -18.99 5.62
CA THR A 142 12.23 -18.41 6.70
C THR A 142 12.74 -19.03 8.01
N PRO A 143 13.20 -18.26 9.00
CA PRO A 143 13.35 -18.81 10.34
C PRO A 143 11.94 -19.03 10.90
N TYR A 144 11.48 -20.28 10.83
CA TYR A 144 10.35 -20.80 11.60
C TYR A 144 10.69 -20.62 13.09
N LYS A 145 10.15 -19.59 13.76
CA LYS A 145 10.04 -19.62 15.23
C LYS A 145 8.92 -20.60 15.58
N LYS A 146 9.34 -21.79 16.00
CA LYS A 146 8.50 -22.84 16.59
C LYS A 146 7.72 -22.22 17.76
N ARG A 147 6.38 -22.31 17.70
CA ARG A 147 5.50 -22.18 18.87
C ARG A 147 5.90 -23.28 19.85
N GLN A 148 6.35 -22.92 21.05
CA GLN A 148 6.34 -23.85 22.17
C GLN A 148 5.01 -23.69 22.89
N SER A 149 4.12 -24.65 22.64
CA SER A 149 3.06 -25.03 23.55
C SER A 149 3.67 -25.79 24.74
N ARG A 150 3.46 -25.32 25.96
CA ARG A 150 3.41 -26.19 27.13
C ARG A 150 2.20 -25.82 27.96
N ASN A 151 1.23 -26.72 27.96
CA ASN A 151 0.09 -26.70 28.85
C ASN A 151 0.51 -27.25 30.21
N LYS A 152 0.04 -26.55 31.25
CA LYS A 152 -0.61 -27.07 32.46
C LYS A 152 0.24 -27.89 33.44
N GLU A 153 0.55 -27.28 34.58
CA GLU A 153 0.44 -27.96 35.88
C GLU A 153 0.03 -26.99 36.99
N ASN A 154 -0.97 -27.41 37.76
CA ASN A 154 -1.57 -26.74 38.89
C ASN A 154 -0.58 -26.66 40.07
N SER A 155 -0.51 -25.52 40.74
CA SER A 155 -0.27 -25.48 42.20
C SER A 155 -0.80 -24.17 42.79
N ARG A 156 -1.98 -24.30 43.41
CA ARG A 156 -2.48 -23.71 44.65
C ARG A 156 -1.92 -22.36 45.15
N SER A 157 -2.90 -21.51 45.51
CA SER A 157 -2.96 -20.61 46.68
C SER A 157 -2.02 -19.40 46.74
N ASN A 158 -2.57 -18.20 46.54
CA ASN A 158 -2.96 -17.30 47.65
C ASN A 158 -3.63 -16.03 47.12
N ALA A 159 -4.87 -15.80 47.54
CA ALA A 159 -5.60 -14.55 47.33
C ALA A 159 -5.13 -13.50 48.36
N PRO A 160 -4.95 -12.23 47.99
CA PRO A 160 -4.82 -11.17 48.97
C PRO A 160 -6.20 -10.82 49.54
N VAL A 161 -6.40 -11.14 50.81
CA VAL A 161 -7.54 -10.71 51.63
C VAL A 161 -7.41 -9.21 51.88
N ASN A 162 -8.22 -8.41 51.19
CA ASN A 162 -8.44 -7.01 51.56
C ASN A 162 -9.55 -6.96 52.63
N HIS A 163 -9.15 -6.86 53.89
CA HIS A 163 -10.03 -6.48 54.99
C HIS A 163 -9.58 -5.10 55.49
N MET A 164 -10.36 -4.06 55.19
CA MET A 164 -10.24 -2.75 55.84
C MET A 164 -11.59 -2.43 56.48
N HIS A 165 -11.53 -2.29 57.81
CA HIS A 165 -12.61 -1.95 58.74
C HIS A 165 -13.27 -0.61 58.38
N TYR A 166 -14.59 -0.55 58.51
CA TYR A 166 -15.29 0.71 58.81
C TYR A 166 -15.59 0.74 60.31
N ASN A 167 -15.23 1.85 60.96
CA ASN A 167 -15.68 2.21 62.31
C ASN A 167 -17.12 2.72 62.27
#